data_AF-A0A6C0NX85-F1
#
_entry.id   AF-A0A6C0NX85-F1
#
_cell.length_a   1.000
_cell.length_b   1.000
_cell.length_c   1.000
_cell.angle_alpha   90.00
_cell.angle_beta   90.00
_cell.angle_gamma   90.00
#
_symmetry.space_group_name_H-M   'P 1'
#
loop_
_entity.id
_entity.type
_entity.pdbx_description
1 polymer ?
#
loop_
_entity_poly.entity_id
_entity_poly.type
_entity_poly.pdbx_seq_one_letter_code
_entity_poly.pdbx_strand_id
1 'polypeptide(L)'
;MSNNGLLGNNFVTQIGILVHDIEAVSRRYADFFGIEQPNIIVTGPMEIAQTENRGEPTPARAKLAFFNMGSLQLELIEPDEHPSAWREYLDEHGEGPHHIAFVIEGMKEKVSLLEGKGMQLLMKGEYTGGRFAYVDTFNELKVMIELLENDK
;
A
#
# COMPACT_ATOMS: atom_id res chain seq x y z
N MET A 1 -7.42 26.31 -1.49
CA MET A 1 -8.79 25.89 -1.86
C MET A 1 -9.15 24.75 -0.91
N SER A 2 -10.27 24.84 -0.19
CA SER A 2 -10.70 23.74 0.70
C SER A 2 -10.99 22.50 -0.15
N ASN A 3 -10.18 21.47 0.02
CA ASN A 3 -10.35 20.24 -0.75
C ASN A 3 -11.50 19.43 -0.13
N ASN A 4 -12.69 19.54 -0.72
CA ASN A 4 -13.89 18.80 -0.30
C ASN A 4 -13.94 17.36 -0.86
N GLY A 5 -12.82 16.84 -1.40
CA GLY A 5 -12.72 15.46 -1.86
C GLY A 5 -12.84 14.45 -0.70
N LEU A 6 -13.18 13.20 -1.03
CA LEU A 6 -13.43 12.16 -0.02
C LEU A 6 -12.25 11.97 0.94
N LEU A 7 -11.03 12.06 0.41
CA LEU A 7 -9.78 11.90 1.17
C LEU A 7 -9.36 13.17 1.95
N GLY A 8 -9.98 14.31 1.68
CA GLY A 8 -9.58 15.62 2.24
C GLY A 8 -8.32 16.22 1.62
N ASN A 9 -7.66 15.52 0.69
CA ASN A 9 -6.54 16.01 -0.09
C ASN A 9 -6.48 15.31 -1.47
N ASN A 10 -5.53 15.74 -2.31
CA ASN A 10 -5.24 15.18 -3.64
C ASN A 10 -3.73 15.03 -3.86
N PHE A 11 -2.96 14.86 -2.79
CA PHE A 11 -1.51 14.73 -2.84
C PHE A 11 -1.14 13.25 -2.87
N VAL A 12 -0.69 12.79 -4.03
CA VAL A 12 -0.21 11.41 -4.18
C VAL A 12 1.11 11.28 -3.43
N THR A 13 1.19 10.34 -2.49
CA THR A 13 2.40 10.13 -1.70
C THR A 13 3.23 8.95 -2.17
N GLN A 14 2.59 7.91 -2.70
CA GLN A 14 3.27 6.66 -3.03
C GLN A 14 2.58 5.92 -4.19
N ILE A 15 3.37 5.18 -4.96
CA ILE A 15 2.89 4.15 -5.89
C ILE A 15 3.54 2.82 -5.50
N GLY A 16 2.72 1.82 -5.19
CA GLY A 16 3.16 0.47 -4.88
C GLY A 16 3.23 -0.42 -6.11
N ILE A 17 4.29 -1.21 -6.22
CA ILE A 17 4.57 -2.13 -7.32
C ILE A 17 4.90 -3.51 -6.76
N LEU A 18 4.15 -4.52 -7.19
CA LEU A 18 4.37 -5.91 -6.79
C LEU A 18 5.46 -6.55 -7.66
N VAL A 19 6.32 -7.32 -7.01
CA VAL A 19 7.44 -8.03 -7.62
C VAL A 19 7.61 -9.42 -6.98
N HIS A 20 8.17 -10.37 -7.73
CA HIS A 20 8.51 -11.70 -7.23
C HIS A 20 9.90 -11.77 -6.57
N ASP A 21 10.81 -10.87 -6.95
CA ASP A 21 12.19 -10.81 -6.45
C ASP A 21 12.60 -9.35 -6.22
N ILE A 22 12.40 -8.87 -4.99
CA ILE A 22 12.65 -7.48 -4.62
C ILE A 22 14.14 -7.17 -4.65
N GLU A 23 15.02 -8.11 -4.33
CA GLU A 23 16.46 -7.91 -4.38
C GLU A 23 16.92 -7.59 -5.81
N ALA A 24 16.46 -8.35 -6.80
CA ALA A 24 16.79 -8.16 -8.20
C ALA A 24 16.13 -6.91 -8.79
N VAL A 25 14.84 -6.70 -8.54
CA VAL A 25 14.11 -5.55 -9.11
C VAL A 25 14.56 -4.24 -8.47
N SER A 26 14.76 -4.20 -7.15
CA SER A 26 15.30 -3.02 -6.46
C SER A 26 16.67 -2.61 -7.01
N ARG A 27 17.56 -3.58 -7.28
CA ARG A 27 18.85 -3.29 -7.94
C ARG A 27 18.66 -2.68 -9.33
N ARG A 28 17.75 -3.20 -10.14
CA ARG A 28 17.47 -2.66 -11.49
C ARG A 28 16.91 -1.23 -11.43
N TYR A 29 16.04 -0.94 -10.47
CA TYR A 29 15.56 0.43 -10.23
C TYR A 29 16.71 1.38 -9.86
N ALA A 30 17.57 0.95 -8.93
CA ALA A 30 18.74 1.71 -8.50
C ALA A 30 19.68 2.01 -9.68
N ASP A 31 20.02 1.00 -10.48
CA ASP A 31 20.85 1.13 -11.68
C ASP A 31 20.21 2.05 -12.73
N PHE A 32 18.90 1.92 -12.97
CA PHE A 32 18.17 2.70 -13.97
C PHE A 32 18.14 4.19 -13.63
N PHE A 33 17.89 4.54 -12.36
CA PHE A 33 17.81 5.93 -11.91
C PHE A 33 19.17 6.51 -11.48
N GLY A 34 20.22 5.69 -11.40
CA GLY A 34 21.56 6.13 -10.97
C GLY A 34 21.61 6.51 -9.49
N ILE A 35 20.89 5.77 -8.64
CA ILE A 35 20.78 5.99 -7.20
C ILE A 35 21.24 4.75 -6.43
N GLU A 36 21.49 4.91 -5.12
CA GLU A 36 21.83 3.77 -4.27
C GLU A 36 20.63 2.82 -4.11
N GLN A 37 20.90 1.52 -4.10
CA GLN A 37 19.87 0.52 -3.81
C GLN A 37 19.38 0.72 -2.37
N PRO A 38 18.08 0.97 -2.15
CA PRO A 38 17.57 1.15 -0.79
C PRO A 38 17.63 -0.16 0.00
N ASN A 39 17.68 -0.02 1.32
CA ASN A 39 17.54 -1.17 2.21
C ASN A 39 16.17 -1.82 2.03
N ILE A 40 16.18 -3.15 2.02
CA ILE A 40 14.96 -3.95 2.06
C ILE A 40 14.59 -4.17 3.52
N ILE A 41 13.34 -3.86 3.87
CA ILE A 41 12.77 -4.13 5.19
C ILE A 41 11.67 -5.18 5.06
N VAL A 42 11.28 -5.80 6.18
CA VAL A 42 10.14 -6.72 6.22
C VAL A 42 9.07 -6.11 7.12
N THR A 43 7.81 -6.17 6.69
CA THR A 43 6.66 -5.71 7.50
C THR A 43 6.64 -6.39 8.88
N GLY A 44 6.01 -5.73 9.85
CA GLY A 44 5.91 -6.23 11.22
C GLY A 44 5.23 -7.61 11.30
N PRO A 45 5.52 -8.41 12.34
CA PRO A 45 4.78 -9.64 12.59
C PRO A 45 3.33 -9.33 12.99
N MET A 46 2.46 -10.33 12.95
CA MET A 46 1.00 -10.18 13.16
C MET A 46 0.63 -9.45 14.47
N GLU A 47 1.41 -9.63 15.53
CA GLU A 47 1.16 -8.99 16.84
C GLU A 47 1.32 -7.47 16.79
N ILE A 48 2.14 -6.98 15.87
CA ILE A 48 2.35 -5.54 15.63
C ILE A 48 1.44 -5.08 14.49
N ALA A 49 1.42 -5.82 13.38
CA ALA A 49 0.75 -5.40 12.16
C ALA A 49 -0.77 -5.54 12.22
N GLN A 50 -1.30 -6.45 13.05
CA GLN A 50 -2.73 -6.68 13.24
C GLN A 50 -3.49 -6.77 11.90
N THR A 51 -2.85 -7.41 10.92
CA THR A 51 -3.30 -7.38 9.54
C THR A 51 -4.61 -8.15 9.38
N GLU A 52 -5.59 -7.53 8.75
CA GLU A 52 -6.84 -8.16 8.33
C GLU A 52 -6.95 -8.08 6.82
N ASN A 53 -7.27 -9.20 6.17
CA ASN A 53 -7.59 -9.30 4.75
C ASN A 53 -9.04 -9.78 4.60
N ARG A 54 -9.87 -8.99 3.93
CA ARG A 54 -11.32 -9.21 3.76
C ARG A 54 -12.06 -9.47 5.09
N GLY A 55 -11.64 -8.78 6.15
CA GLY A 55 -12.18 -8.89 7.50
C GLY A 55 -11.64 -10.05 8.33
N GLU A 56 -10.78 -10.90 7.76
CA GLU A 56 -10.17 -12.04 8.46
C GLU A 56 -8.72 -11.75 8.83
N PRO A 57 -8.28 -12.05 10.07
CA PRO A 57 -6.88 -11.89 10.46
C PRO A 57 -5.93 -12.75 9.61
N THR A 58 -4.81 -12.17 9.19
CA THR A 58 -3.79 -12.87 8.39
C THR A 58 -2.38 -12.62 8.92
N PRO A 59 -1.49 -13.62 8.94
CA PRO A 59 -0.09 -13.43 9.28
C PRO A 59 0.75 -12.90 8.12
N ALA A 60 0.13 -12.45 7.03
CA ALA A 60 0.81 -12.03 5.81
C ALA A 60 1.85 -10.93 6.04
N ARG A 61 3.00 -11.12 5.41
CA ARG A 61 4.13 -10.19 5.44
C ARG A 61 4.63 -9.92 4.03
N ALA A 62 5.35 -8.82 3.89
CA ALA A 62 6.01 -8.47 2.65
C ALA A 62 7.40 -7.91 2.93
N LYS A 63 8.32 -8.12 1.99
CA LYS A 63 9.53 -7.31 1.89
C LYS A 63 9.18 -6.01 1.15
N LEU A 64 9.74 -4.90 1.63
CA LEU A 64 9.49 -3.57 1.09
C LEU A 64 10.81 -2.87 0.78
N ALA A 65 10.85 -2.13 -0.33
CA ALA A 65 11.97 -1.26 -0.70
C ALA A 65 11.43 0.07 -1.23
N PHE A 66 11.91 1.17 -0.65
CA PHE A 66 11.37 2.50 -0.90
C PHE A 66 12.37 3.39 -1.65
N PHE A 67 11.93 3.96 -2.76
CA PHE A 67 12.69 4.94 -3.54
C PHE A 67 12.04 6.31 -3.41
N ASN A 68 12.79 7.28 -2.88
CA ASN A 68 12.32 8.66 -2.76
C ASN A 68 12.52 9.39 -4.10
N MET A 69 11.42 9.62 -4.83
CA MET A 69 11.39 10.22 -6.17
C MET A 69 10.91 11.68 -6.11
N GLY A 70 11.53 12.48 -5.25
CA GLY A 70 11.15 13.87 -5.01
C GLY A 70 9.89 13.97 -4.16
N SER A 71 8.75 14.32 -4.76
CA SER A 71 7.48 14.48 -4.05
C SER A 71 6.67 13.19 -3.89
N LEU A 72 7.14 12.10 -4.49
CA LEU A 72 6.49 10.78 -4.50
C LEU A 72 7.49 9.72 -4.03
N GLN A 73 7.00 8.67 -3.39
CA GLN A 73 7.75 7.44 -3.13
C GLN A 73 7.33 6.32 -4.10
N LEU A 74 8.28 5.59 -4.67
CA LEU A 74 8.00 4.29 -5.27
C LEU A 74 8.27 3.21 -4.22
N GLU A 75 7.30 2.34 -4.00
CA GLU A 75 7.40 1.21 -3.10
C GLU A 75 7.40 -0.08 -3.92
N LEU A 76 8.45 -0.88 -3.79
CA LEU A 76 8.45 -2.27 -4.26
C LEU A 76 7.98 -3.19 -3.15
N ILE A 77 7.14 -4.16 -3.49
CA ILE A 77 6.50 -5.09 -2.55
C ILE A 77 6.68 -6.52 -3.05
N GLU A 78 7.35 -7.36 -2.27
CA GLU A 78 7.38 -8.82 -2.47
C GLU A 78 6.60 -9.48 -1.33
N PRO A 79 5.35 -9.90 -1.55
CA PRO A 79 4.54 -10.54 -0.54
C PRO A 79 4.95 -12.00 -0.33
N ASP A 80 4.78 -12.50 0.90
CA ASP A 80 4.81 -13.93 1.18
C ASP A 80 3.58 -14.67 0.60
N GLU A 81 3.46 -15.96 0.88
CA GLU A 81 2.40 -16.82 0.35
C GLU A 81 1.08 -16.77 1.17
N HIS A 82 1.01 -15.97 2.23
CA HIS A 82 -0.20 -15.88 3.04
C HIS A 82 -1.26 -14.99 2.38
N PRO A 83 -2.56 -15.20 2.67
CA PRO A 83 -3.64 -14.39 2.12
C PRO A 83 -3.46 -12.90 2.41
N SER A 84 -3.36 -12.09 1.37
CA SER A 84 -3.25 -10.63 1.41
C SER A 84 -3.68 -10.04 0.07
N ALA A 85 -4.07 -8.76 0.05
CA ALA A 85 -4.36 -8.05 -1.19
C ALA A 85 -3.15 -8.08 -2.15
N TRP A 86 -1.92 -8.03 -1.60
CA TRP A 86 -0.68 -8.15 -2.37
C TRP A 86 -0.55 -9.51 -3.06
N ARG A 87 -0.69 -10.60 -2.30
CA ARG A 87 -0.57 -11.97 -2.82
C ARG A 87 -1.67 -12.27 -3.83
N GLU A 88 -2.92 -11.96 -3.50
CA GLU A 88 -4.07 -12.15 -4.39
C GLU A 88 -3.84 -11.46 -5.75
N TYR A 89 -3.41 -10.20 -5.73
CA TYR A 89 -3.16 -9.44 -6.96
C TYR A 89 -1.97 -9.99 -7.75
N LEU A 90 -0.87 -10.34 -7.07
CA LEU A 90 0.32 -10.89 -7.71
C LEU A 90 0.03 -12.23 -8.39
N ASP A 91 -0.76 -13.10 -7.77
CA ASP A 91 -1.13 -14.40 -8.34
C ASP A 91 -2.08 -14.25 -9.55
N GLU A 92 -2.99 -13.26 -9.52
CA GLU A 92 -3.97 -13.05 -10.59
C GLU A 92 -3.39 -12.29 -11.79
N HIS A 93 -2.53 -11.30 -11.56
CA HIS A 93 -2.09 -10.35 -12.57
C HIS A 93 -0.59 -10.34 -12.85
N GLY A 94 0.22 -10.97 -12.00
CA GLY A 94 1.68 -10.92 -12.07
C GLY A 94 2.26 -9.61 -11.54
N GLU A 95 3.54 -9.39 -11.80
CA GLU A 95 4.27 -8.20 -11.35
C GLU A 95 3.73 -6.91 -12.00
N GLY A 96 3.71 -5.81 -11.25
CA GLY A 96 3.30 -4.51 -11.78
C GLY A 96 2.71 -3.55 -10.75
N PRO A 97 2.20 -2.39 -11.20
CA PRO A 97 1.55 -1.41 -10.33
C PRO A 97 0.35 -2.03 -9.61
N HIS A 98 0.28 -1.79 -8.30
CA HIS A 98 -0.74 -2.36 -7.42
C HIS A 98 -1.69 -1.29 -6.86
N HIS A 99 -1.14 -0.21 -6.29
CA HIS A 99 -1.94 0.84 -5.67
C HIS A 99 -1.34 2.24 -5.85
N ILE A 100 -2.16 3.25 -5.57
CA ILE A 100 -1.74 4.64 -5.36
C ILE A 100 -2.15 5.05 -3.94
N ALA A 101 -1.22 5.60 -3.17
CA ALA A 101 -1.45 5.94 -1.76
C ALA A 101 -1.60 7.44 -1.50
N PHE A 102 -2.39 7.74 -0.48
CA PHE A 102 -2.63 9.10 0.03
C PHE A 102 -2.56 9.10 1.55
N VAL A 103 -1.82 10.05 2.12
CA VAL A 103 -1.88 10.32 3.56
C VAL A 103 -3.19 11.05 3.87
N ILE A 104 -3.96 10.56 4.82
CA ILE A 104 -5.25 11.12 5.22
C ILE A 104 -5.30 11.37 6.73
N GLU A 105 -6.31 12.13 7.15
CA GLU A 105 -6.71 12.23 8.55
C GLU A 105 -8.08 11.55 8.74
N GLY A 106 -8.21 10.78 9.83
CA GLY A 106 -9.41 10.08 10.23
C GLY A 106 -9.61 8.74 9.52
N MET A 107 -8.72 7.76 9.69
CA MET A 107 -8.81 6.45 9.00
C MET A 107 -10.20 5.82 9.08
N LYS A 108 -10.75 5.68 10.29
CA LYS A 108 -12.08 5.08 10.50
C LYS A 108 -13.20 5.82 9.76
N GLU A 109 -13.15 7.14 9.75
CA GLU A 109 -14.14 7.97 9.05
C GLU A 109 -14.01 7.78 7.53
N LYS A 110 -12.79 7.81 7.00
CA LYS A 110 -12.53 7.68 5.56
C LYS A 110 -12.93 6.30 5.03
N VAL A 111 -12.57 5.23 5.74
CA VAL A 111 -12.99 3.87 5.36
C VAL A 111 -14.52 3.78 5.34
N SER A 112 -15.21 4.22 6.41
CA SER A 112 -16.68 4.20 6.48
C SER A 112 -17.34 5.01 5.35
N LEU A 113 -16.77 6.17 5.00
CA LEU A 113 -17.25 7.02 3.91
C LEU A 113 -17.12 6.35 2.54
N LEU A 114 -16.00 5.67 2.29
CA LEU A 114 -15.72 4.98 1.02
C LEU A 114 -16.58 3.72 0.88
N GLU A 115 -16.74 2.94 1.95
CA GLU A 115 -17.63 1.77 1.96
C GLU A 115 -19.09 2.16 1.71
N GLY A 116 -19.55 3.28 2.31
CA GLY A 116 -20.87 3.85 2.04
C GLY A 116 -21.10 4.29 0.59
N LYS A 117 -20.02 4.36 -0.22
CA LYS A 117 -20.04 4.63 -1.66
C LYS A 117 -19.78 3.38 -2.51
N GLY A 118 -19.77 2.20 -1.90
CA GLY A 118 -19.54 0.93 -2.60
C GLY A 118 -18.07 0.60 -2.87
N MET A 119 -17.13 1.38 -2.34
CA MET A 119 -15.69 1.09 -2.43
C MET A 119 -15.27 0.31 -1.18
N GLN A 120 -15.10 -1.00 -1.32
CA GLN A 120 -14.95 -1.93 -0.19
C GLN A 120 -13.55 -1.91 0.39
N LEU A 121 -13.44 -2.03 1.72
CA LEU A 121 -12.15 -2.29 2.37
C LEU A 121 -11.68 -3.72 2.02
N LEU A 122 -10.49 -3.82 1.43
CA LEU A 122 -9.86 -5.10 1.10
C LEU A 122 -8.96 -5.60 2.20
N MET A 123 -8.07 -4.74 2.67
CA MET A 123 -7.04 -5.12 3.63
C MET A 123 -6.65 -3.90 4.46
N LYS A 124 -6.35 -4.10 5.74
CA LYS A 124 -5.84 -3.06 6.63
C LYS A 124 -4.80 -3.65 7.57
N GLY A 125 -4.01 -2.77 8.16
CA GLY A 125 -3.07 -3.12 9.22
C GLY A 125 -2.43 -1.90 9.83
N GLU A 126 -1.69 -2.15 10.90
CA GLU A 126 -0.89 -1.17 11.64
C GLU A 126 0.60 -1.36 11.28
N TYR A 127 1.38 -0.32 11.48
CA TYR A 127 2.84 -0.36 11.45
C TYR A 127 3.39 0.59 12.52
N THR A 128 4.69 0.53 12.79
CA THR A 128 5.29 1.44 13.78
C THR A 128 5.10 2.90 13.35
N GLY A 129 4.23 3.62 14.05
CA GLY A 129 3.94 5.03 13.81
C GLY A 129 2.78 5.32 12.86
N GLY A 130 1.97 4.33 12.49
CA GLY A 130 0.79 4.56 11.66
C GLY A 130 0.05 3.30 11.22
N ARG A 131 -0.81 3.46 10.22
CA ARG A 131 -1.71 2.41 9.72
C ARG A 131 -2.02 2.59 8.25
N PHE A 132 -2.40 1.50 7.59
CA PHE A 132 -2.81 1.48 6.19
C PHE A 132 -4.18 0.83 6.00
N ALA A 133 -4.86 1.20 4.92
CA ALA A 133 -6.06 0.55 4.43
C ALA A 133 -6.12 0.56 2.90
N TYR A 134 -6.20 -0.61 2.28
CA TYR A 134 -6.46 -0.79 0.86
C TYR A 134 -7.96 -0.84 0.59
N VAL A 135 -8.41 0.00 -0.34
CA VAL A 135 -9.81 0.10 -0.74
C VAL A 135 -9.96 -0.29 -2.20
N ASP A 136 -10.86 -1.22 -2.48
CA ASP A 136 -11.24 -1.58 -3.84
C ASP A 136 -11.95 -0.39 -4.49
N THR A 137 -11.24 0.21 -5.42
CA THR A 137 -11.70 1.34 -6.22
C THR A 137 -11.58 1.05 -7.71
N PHE A 138 -11.29 -0.20 -8.12
CA PHE A 138 -11.04 -0.55 -9.52
C PHE A 138 -12.26 -0.27 -10.42
N ASN A 139 -13.47 -0.56 -9.93
CA ASN A 139 -14.69 -0.32 -10.70
C ASN A 139 -14.84 1.16 -11.11
N GLU A 140 -14.42 2.09 -10.25
CA GLU A 140 -14.57 3.53 -10.49
C GLU A 140 -13.29 4.16 -11.07
N LEU A 141 -12.12 3.83 -10.50
CA LEU A 141 -10.86 4.54 -10.70
C LEU A 141 -9.80 3.75 -11.48
N LYS A 142 -10.07 2.46 -11.77
CA LYS A 142 -9.17 1.55 -12.53
C LYS A 142 -7.83 1.26 -11.85
N VAL A 143 -7.71 1.57 -10.55
CA VAL A 143 -6.56 1.30 -9.69
C VAL A 143 -7.04 1.17 -8.26
N MET A 144 -6.32 0.43 -7.41
CA MET A 144 -6.55 0.38 -5.98
C MET A 144 -6.05 1.66 -5.30
N ILE A 145 -6.79 2.13 -4.28
CA ILE A 145 -6.38 3.28 -3.48
C ILE A 145 -5.98 2.80 -2.10
N GLU A 146 -4.82 3.28 -1.64
CA GLU A 146 -4.35 3.10 -0.28
C GLU A 146 -4.54 4.37 0.53
N LEU A 147 -5.07 4.21 1.74
CA LEU A 147 -5.09 5.23 2.76
C LEU A 147 -3.94 4.97 3.72
N LEU A 148 -3.16 6.00 4.03
CA LEU A 148 -2.14 5.99 5.06
C LEU A 148 -2.50 7.01 6.13
N GLU A 149 -2.39 6.64 7.40
CA GLU A 149 -2.53 7.58 8.52
C GLU A 149 -1.37 7.39 9.50
N ASN A 150 -0.67 8.49 9.81
CA ASN A 150 0.42 8.48 10.76
C ASN A 150 -0.09 8.87 12.15
N ASP A 151 0.52 8.28 13.18
CA ASP A 151 0.23 8.59 14.58
C ASP A 151 0.59 10.04 14.91
N LYS A 152 -0.09 10.59 15.92
CA LYS A 152 0.14 11.95 16.44
C LYS A 152 1.05 11.97 17.65
#